data_AF-A0A1F9WCF0-F1
#
_entry.id   AF-A0A1F9WCF0-F1
#
_cell.length_a   1.000
_cell.length_b   1.000
_cell.length_c   1.000
_cell.angle_alpha   90.00
_cell.angle_beta   90.00
_cell.angle_gamma   90.00
#
_symmetry.space_group_name_H-M   'P 1'
#
loop_
_entity.id
_entity.type
_entity.pdbx_description
1 polymer ?
#
loop_
_entity_poly.entity_id
_entity_poly.type
_entity_poly.pdbx_seq_one_letter_code
_entity_poly.pdbx_strand_id
1 'polypeptide(L)'
;MEARPNLKTHISYHSYAGTILYPWGGSEEDVPDQKDKQAFIQIATEMGRLTGYHPEKSSDMYVATGDSCDWAYAARKVLAFTFELEGRGFYPGAAIITSAVEKNVKAAVYLLSVTDNPYKVIN
;
A
#
# COMPACT_ATOMS: atom_id res chain seq x y z
N MET A 1 7.20 9.08 -10.85
CA MET A 1 7.05 9.97 -9.67
C MET A 1 7.87 11.25 -9.79
N GLU A 2 9.08 11.22 -10.37
CA GLU A 2 9.96 12.39 -10.45
C GLU A 2 9.31 13.63 -11.07
N ALA A 3 8.52 13.45 -12.14
CA ALA A 3 7.77 14.52 -12.81
C ALA A 3 6.49 14.98 -12.06
N ARG A 4 6.21 14.43 -10.86
CA ARG A 4 5.00 14.73 -10.06
C ARG A 4 5.43 15.24 -8.67
N PRO A 5 5.83 16.52 -8.56
CA PRO A 5 6.39 17.06 -7.31
C PRO A 5 5.42 17.08 -6.13
N ASN A 6 4.11 17.07 -6.40
CA ASN A 6 3.05 17.12 -5.39
C ASN A 6 2.40 15.75 -5.15
N LEU A 7 2.99 14.65 -5.63
CA LEU A 7 2.50 13.30 -5.32
C LEU A 7 2.68 13.05 -3.81
N LYS A 8 1.62 12.62 -3.12
CA LYS A 8 1.64 12.38 -1.67
C LYS A 8 1.40 10.91 -1.31
N THR A 9 0.55 10.24 -2.07
CA THR A 9 0.22 8.82 -1.89
C THR A 9 0.32 8.07 -3.22
N HIS A 10 0.58 6.76 -3.17
CA HIS A 10 0.72 5.91 -4.36
C HIS A 10 0.25 4.48 -4.08
N ILE A 11 -0.33 3.82 -5.08
CA ILE A 11 -0.62 2.38 -5.05
C ILE A 11 0.06 1.73 -6.25
N SER A 12 0.82 0.65 -6.01
CA SER A 12 1.24 -0.30 -7.05
C SER A 12 0.40 -1.57 -6.92
N TYR A 13 -0.36 -1.93 -7.95
CA TYR A 13 -1.17 -3.17 -7.95
C TYR A 13 -0.37 -4.35 -8.50
N HIS A 14 -0.31 -5.42 -7.72
CA HIS A 14 0.35 -6.68 -7.99
C HIS A 14 -0.63 -7.84 -7.74
N SER A 15 -0.19 -9.07 -7.99
CA SER A 15 -0.93 -10.28 -7.63
C SER A 15 0.10 -11.34 -7.26
N TYR A 16 -0.09 -12.17 -6.24
CA TYR A 16 -1.30 -12.38 -5.44
C TYR A 16 -0.90 -12.58 -3.97
N ALA A 17 -1.81 -12.26 -3.04
CA ALA A 17 -1.74 -12.69 -1.64
C ALA A 17 -2.98 -12.24 -0.83
N GLY A 18 -3.69 -11.20 -1.30
CA GLY A 18 -4.68 -10.52 -0.48
C GLY A 18 -4.02 -9.70 0.63
N THR A 19 -2.94 -8.96 0.29
CA THR A 19 -2.16 -8.18 1.25
C THR A 19 -1.98 -6.73 0.78
N ILE A 20 -1.74 -5.83 1.74
CA ILE A 20 -1.39 -4.43 1.50
C ILE A 20 -0.07 -4.17 2.20
N LEU A 21 0.97 -4.02 1.41
CA LEU A 21 2.34 -3.87 1.88
C LEU A 21 2.71 -2.40 1.97
N TYR A 22 3.42 -2.05 3.04
CA TYR A 22 4.05 -0.76 3.22
C TYR A 22 5.55 -0.90 3.49
N PRO A 23 6.37 0.16 3.29
CA PRO A 23 7.81 0.10 3.50
C PRO A 23 8.21 -0.32 4.94
N TRP A 24 9.39 -0.89 5.12
CA TRP A 24 10.38 -1.20 4.08
C TRP A 24 10.19 -2.60 3.49
N GLY A 25 10.52 -2.76 2.21
CA GLY A 25 10.73 -4.06 1.58
C GLY A 25 12.19 -4.49 1.65
N GLY A 26 13.13 -3.56 1.48
CA GLY A 26 14.56 -3.83 1.37
C GLY A 26 15.31 -3.97 2.69
N SER A 27 14.63 -3.81 3.82
CA SER A 27 15.21 -3.86 5.17
C SER A 27 14.19 -4.40 6.17
N GLU A 28 14.66 -5.15 7.17
CA GLU A 28 13.85 -5.59 8.31
C GLU A 28 13.60 -4.47 9.32
N GLU A 29 14.27 -3.33 9.17
CA GLU A 29 14.01 -2.16 10.00
C GLU A 29 12.62 -1.57 9.72
N ASP A 30 12.06 -0.90 10.72
CA ASP A 30 10.86 -0.12 10.53
C ASP A 30 11.15 1.20 9.80
N VAL A 31 10.09 1.84 9.28
CA VAL A 31 10.15 3.24 8.88
C VAL A 31 10.59 4.09 10.10
N PRO A 32 11.73 4.80 10.03
CA PRO A 32 12.32 5.43 11.21
C PRO A 32 11.55 6.68 11.67
N ASP A 33 10.85 7.37 10.77
CA ASP A 33 9.97 8.46 11.15
C ASP A 33 8.67 7.89 11.75
N GLN A 34 8.46 8.16 13.04
CA GLN A 34 7.34 7.59 13.79
C GLN A 34 5.97 8.04 13.25
N LYS A 35 5.86 9.27 12.72
CA LYS A 35 4.59 9.77 12.15
C LYS A 35 4.30 9.09 10.82
N ASP A 36 5.32 8.93 9.98
CA ASP A 36 5.20 8.20 8.72
C ASP A 36 4.84 6.73 8.97
N LYS A 37 5.53 6.06 9.90
CA LYS A 37 5.22 4.69 10.31
C LYS A 37 3.76 4.54 10.75
N GLN A 38 3.28 5.42 11.62
CA GLN A 38 1.89 5.39 12.07
C GLN A 38 0.90 5.66 10.93
N ALA A 39 1.20 6.61 10.04
CA ALA A 39 0.37 6.91 8.89
C ALA A 39 0.27 5.70 7.94
N PHE A 40 1.39 5.03 7.64
CA PHE A 40 1.41 3.80 6.85
C PHE A 40 0.50 2.73 7.47
N ILE A 41 0.69 2.43 8.76
CA ILE A 41 -0.07 1.39 9.46
C ILE A 41 -1.57 1.71 9.46
N GLN A 42 -1.96 2.94 9.80
CA GLN A 42 -3.39 3.32 9.86
C GLN A 42 -4.06 3.29 8.49
N ILE A 43 -3.38 3.83 7.46
CA ILE A 43 -3.91 3.85 6.09
C ILE A 43 -4.01 2.43 5.53
N ALA A 44 -2.97 1.60 5.70
CA ALA A 44 -2.99 0.20 5.28
C ALA A 44 -4.08 -0.59 6.00
N THR A 45 -4.27 -0.35 7.30
CA THR A 45 -5.32 -0.99 8.11
C THR A 45 -6.72 -0.67 7.60
N GLU A 46 -7.02 0.60 7.31
CA GLU A 46 -8.35 0.98 6.82
C GLU A 46 -8.58 0.48 5.38
N MET A 47 -7.58 0.54 4.51
CA MET A 47 -7.66 -0.09 3.19
C MET A 47 -7.85 -1.62 3.28
N GLY A 48 -7.18 -2.25 4.25
CA GLY A 48 -7.33 -3.68 4.56
C GLY A 48 -8.75 -4.00 5.02
N ARG A 49 -9.36 -3.17 5.88
CA ARG A 49 -10.76 -3.31 6.31
C ARG A 49 -11.74 -3.21 5.14
N LEU A 50 -11.49 -2.33 4.17
CA LEU A 50 -12.34 -2.12 3.00
C LEU A 50 -12.22 -3.26 1.96
N THR A 51 -11.05 -3.87 1.86
CA THR A 51 -10.75 -4.92 0.86
C THR A 51 -10.87 -6.34 1.42
N GLY A 52 -10.71 -6.50 2.72
CA GLY A 52 -10.45 -7.78 3.38
C GLY A 52 -8.99 -8.24 3.25
N TYR A 53 -8.07 -7.37 2.82
CA TYR A 53 -6.65 -7.72 2.66
C TYR A 53 -5.88 -7.50 3.96
N HIS A 54 -4.83 -8.29 4.18
CA HIS A 54 -3.98 -8.19 5.37
C HIS A 54 -2.93 -7.08 5.19
N PRO A 55 -2.90 -6.06 6.07
CA PRO A 55 -1.85 -5.05 6.06
C PRO A 55 -0.59 -5.57 6.77
N GLU A 56 0.57 -5.48 6.13
CA GLU A 56 1.85 -5.90 6.72
C GLU A 56 3.03 -5.10 6.16
N LYS A 57 4.16 -5.07 6.87
CA LYS A 57 5.39 -4.47 6.36
C LYS A 57 5.93 -5.38 5.26
N SER A 58 6.39 -4.82 4.15
CA SER A 58 6.77 -5.62 2.98
C SER A 58 7.86 -6.66 3.28
N SER A 59 8.85 -6.33 4.14
CA SER A 59 9.91 -7.28 4.50
C SER A 59 9.44 -8.46 5.35
N ASP A 60 8.30 -8.35 6.03
CA ASP A 60 7.73 -9.44 6.85
C ASP A 60 7.34 -10.64 5.97
N MET A 61 7.05 -10.41 4.68
CA MET A 61 6.93 -11.49 3.68
C MET A 61 8.31 -12.05 3.30
N TYR A 62 9.19 -11.16 2.82
CA TYR A 62 10.60 -11.41 2.50
C TYR A 62 11.29 -10.09 2.13
N VAL A 63 12.60 -10.01 2.34
CA VAL A 63 13.39 -8.84 1.94
C VAL A 63 13.48 -8.73 0.40
N ALA A 64 13.10 -7.58 -0.13
CA ALA A 64 13.15 -7.24 -1.55
C ALA A 64 13.67 -5.81 -1.76
N THR A 65 14.76 -5.64 -2.51
CA THR A 65 15.36 -4.32 -2.77
C THR A 65 14.99 -3.78 -4.15
N GLY A 66 14.94 -2.45 -4.29
CA GLY A 66 14.68 -1.78 -5.57
C GLY A 66 13.21 -1.75 -5.99
N ASP A 67 12.29 -2.02 -5.07
CA ASP A 67 10.86 -1.94 -5.33
C ASP A 67 10.38 -0.48 -5.47
N SER A 68 9.17 -0.33 -6.01
CA SER A 68 8.63 1.01 -6.27
C SER A 68 8.22 1.74 -4.99
N CYS A 69 7.81 1.04 -3.94
CA CYS A 69 7.29 1.65 -2.72
C CYS A 69 8.43 2.18 -1.84
N ASP A 70 9.53 1.43 -1.69
CA ASP A 70 10.69 1.92 -0.95
C ASP A 70 11.30 3.13 -1.66
N TRP A 71 11.48 3.06 -2.99
CA TRP A 71 12.03 4.20 -3.74
C TRP A 71 11.13 5.44 -3.61
N ALA A 72 9.81 5.27 -3.70
CA ALA A 72 8.84 6.36 -3.57
C ALA A 72 8.95 7.06 -2.22
N TYR A 73 9.04 6.29 -1.14
CA TYR A 73 9.13 6.81 0.20
C TYR A 73 10.52 7.40 0.48
N ALA A 74 11.60 6.69 0.16
CA ALA A 74 12.98 7.12 0.39
C ALA A 74 13.32 8.41 -0.36
N ALA A 75 13.01 8.46 -1.65
CA ALA A 75 13.41 9.58 -2.49
C ALA A 75 12.49 10.79 -2.34
N ARG A 76 11.19 10.57 -2.08
CA ARG A 76 10.16 11.62 -2.24
C ARG A 76 9.20 11.77 -1.07
N LYS A 77 9.30 10.95 -0.01
CA LYS A 77 8.36 10.92 1.12
C LYS A 77 6.90 10.69 0.68
N VAL A 78 6.72 9.95 -0.42
CA VAL A 78 5.39 9.51 -0.87
C VAL A 78 4.99 8.30 -0.02
N LEU A 79 3.80 8.32 0.58
CA LEU A 79 3.25 7.14 1.25
C LEU A 79 2.74 6.16 0.17
N ALA A 80 3.59 5.21 -0.20
CA ALA A 80 3.35 4.24 -1.25
C ALA A 80 3.00 2.86 -0.67
N PHE A 81 2.03 2.20 -1.30
CA PHE A 81 1.53 0.88 -0.90
C PHE A 81 1.57 -0.09 -2.07
N THR A 82 2.00 -1.32 -1.82
CA THR A 82 1.84 -2.42 -2.78
C THR A 82 0.57 -3.19 -2.42
N PHE A 83 -0.32 -3.38 -3.38
CA PHE A 83 -1.49 -4.22 -3.21
C PHE A 83 -1.25 -5.55 -3.90
N GLU A 84 -1.16 -6.63 -3.14
CA GLU A 84 -1.18 -7.98 -3.70
C GLU A 84 -2.63 -8.46 -3.75
N LEU A 85 -3.24 -8.44 -4.94
CA LEU A 85 -4.67 -8.72 -5.11
C LEU A 85 -5.07 -10.13 -4.64
N GLU A 86 -6.36 -10.30 -4.33
CA GLU A 86 -6.93 -11.59 -3.93
C GLU A 86 -6.88 -12.63 -5.07
N GLY A 87 -6.69 -13.89 -4.68
CA GLY A 87 -6.61 -15.00 -5.62
C GLY A 87 -5.77 -16.15 -5.05
N ARG A 88 -5.79 -17.30 -5.73
CA ARG A 88 -4.96 -18.47 -5.39
C ARG A 88 -3.76 -18.63 -6.34
N GLY A 89 -3.42 -17.57 -7.07
CA GLY A 89 -2.44 -17.58 -8.15
C GLY A 89 -2.70 -16.46 -9.16
N PHE A 90 -1.87 -16.40 -10.20
CA PHE A 90 -1.94 -15.39 -11.26
C PHE A 90 -3.12 -15.56 -12.23
N TYR A 91 -3.82 -16.70 -12.20
CA TYR A 91 -4.95 -17.02 -13.06
C TYR A 91 -6.18 -17.47 -12.26
N PRO A 92 -6.78 -16.61 -11.42
CA PRO A 92 -7.88 -16.98 -10.51
C PRO A 92 -9.24 -17.17 -11.21
N GLY A 93 -9.32 -16.90 -12.52
CA GLY A 93 -10.58 -16.92 -13.28
C GLY A 93 -11.37 -15.62 -13.17
N ALA A 94 -12.23 -15.36 -14.16
CA ALA A 94 -12.91 -14.07 -14.30
C ALA A 94 -13.95 -13.77 -13.19
N ALA A 95 -14.43 -14.79 -12.47
CA ALA A 95 -15.47 -14.65 -11.46
C ALA A 95 -15.08 -13.72 -10.30
N ILE A 96 -13.79 -13.56 -10.01
CA ILE A 96 -13.33 -12.68 -8.92
C ILE A 96 -13.26 -11.20 -9.33
N ILE A 97 -13.26 -10.88 -10.63
CA ILE A 97 -12.91 -9.54 -11.14
C ILE A 97 -13.83 -8.47 -10.56
N THR A 98 -15.14 -8.68 -10.61
CA THR A 98 -16.12 -7.68 -10.13
C THR A 98 -15.91 -7.37 -8.66
N SER A 99 -15.83 -8.40 -7.81
CA SER A 99 -15.60 -8.23 -6.37
C SER A 99 -14.25 -7.55 -6.09
N ALA A 100 -13.18 -7.99 -6.75
CA ALA A 100 -11.85 -7.41 -6.54
C ALA A 100 -11.81 -5.94 -6.93
N VAL A 101 -12.37 -5.57 -8.08
CA VAL A 101 -12.43 -4.17 -8.53
C VAL A 101 -13.26 -3.33 -7.55
N GLU A 102 -14.46 -3.76 -7.17
CA GLU A 102 -15.32 -2.99 -6.25
C GLU A 102 -14.66 -2.72 -4.90
N LYS A 103 -14.00 -3.71 -4.32
CA LYS A 103 -13.26 -3.59 -3.05
C LYS A 103 -12.07 -2.64 -3.18
N ASN A 104 -11.28 -2.80 -4.24
CA ASN A 104 -10.06 -2.01 -4.44
C ASN A 104 -10.36 -0.56 -4.85
N VAL A 105 -11.46 -0.31 -5.56
CA VAL A 105 -11.93 1.06 -5.82
C VAL A 105 -12.31 1.76 -4.51
N LYS A 106 -12.97 1.07 -3.57
CA LYS A 106 -13.28 1.65 -2.25
C LYS A 106 -11.99 2.04 -1.50
N ALA A 107 -10.98 1.17 -1.49
CA ALA A 107 -9.69 1.46 -0.86
C ALA A 107 -8.95 2.62 -1.56
N ALA A 108 -8.94 2.66 -2.89
CA ALA A 108 -8.33 3.74 -3.65
C ALA A 108 -9.02 5.09 -3.40
N VAL A 109 -10.36 5.11 -3.35
CA VAL A 109 -11.14 6.31 -3.00
C VAL A 109 -10.86 6.75 -1.57
N TYR A 110 -10.73 5.82 -0.62
CA TYR A 110 -10.29 6.15 0.74
C TYR A 110 -8.90 6.80 0.73
N LEU A 111 -7.91 6.22 0.04
CA LEU A 111 -6.56 6.80 -0.04
C LEU A 111 -6.59 8.21 -0.65
N LEU A 112 -7.40 8.44 -1.68
CA LEU A 112 -7.63 9.77 -2.26
C LEU A 112 -8.27 10.72 -1.25
N SER A 113 -9.21 10.24 -0.43
CA SER A 113 -9.87 11.05 0.59
C SER A 113 -8.92 11.56 1.68
N VAL A 114 -7.78 10.89 1.89
CA VAL A 114 -6.75 11.28 2.87
C VAL A 114 -5.51 11.89 2.22
N THR A 115 -5.39 11.88 0.89
CA THR A 115 -4.15 12.29 0.20
C THR A 115 -3.78 13.75 0.43
N ASP A 116 -4.76 14.63 0.68
CA ASP A 116 -4.55 16.05 0.96
C ASP A 116 -3.67 16.28 2.20
N ASN A 117 -3.91 15.48 3.24
CA ASN A 117 -3.12 15.39 4.45
C ASN A 117 -3.15 13.95 4.99
N PRO A 118 -2.23 13.06 4.57
CA PRO A 118 -2.24 11.66 4.99
C PRO A 118 -2.07 11.50 6.50
N TYR A 119 -1.45 12.46 7.17
CA TYR A 119 -1.24 12.47 8.63
C TYR A 119 -2.50 12.82 9.43
N LYS A 120 -3.64 13.12 8.80
CA LYS A 120 -4.89 13.32 9.53
C LYS A 120 -5.46 12.03 10.13
N VAL A 121 -4.97 10.88 9.67
CA VAL A 121 -5.36 9.55 10.16
C VAL A 121 -4.74 9.16 11.50
N ILE A 122 -3.74 9.93 11.97
CA ILE A 122 -3.02 9.65 13.24
C ILE A 122 -3.42 10.61 14.37
N ASN A 123 -4.43 11.47 14.17
CA ASN A 123 -4.91 12.45 15.15
C ASN A 123 -6.39 12.24 15.48
#